data_AF-A0A1J5T2U3-F1
#
_entry.id   AF-A0A1J5T2U3-F1
#
_cell.length_a   1.000
_cell.length_b   1.000
_cell.length_c   1.000
_cell.angle_alpha   90.00
_cell.angle_beta   90.00
_cell.angle_gamma   90.00
#
_symmetry.space_group_name_H-M   'P 1'
#
loop_
_entity.id
_entity.type
_entity.pdbx_description
1 polymer ?
#
loop_
_entity_poly.entity_id
_entity_poly.type
_entity_poly.pdbx_seq_one_letter_code
_entity_poly.pdbx_strand_id
1 'polypeptide(L)'
;MSSETLQTLGIILLLNAVAWGGYVALQEEPDIIYRYRETPAASANVTVSLDFGDAGANATTFVNATSVSFAGIVVTNDTSAYAATIAAARANGFAVGVTWYSFGPYVHTIDGVAGDSGRYWELNHNGAYSMVGAGNLQLQDGDVVMWKYVVADW
;
A
#
# COMPACT_ATOMS: atom_id res chain seq x y z
N MET A 1 8.04 -14.25 59.58
CA MET A 1 7.97 -13.12 58.63
C MET A 1 9.35 -12.51 58.60
N SER A 2 10.34 -13.05 57.88
CA SER A 2 10.51 -13.23 56.41
C SER A 2 10.37 -11.92 55.63
N SER A 3 11.46 -11.55 54.94
CA SER A 3 11.50 -10.98 53.59
C SER A 3 10.25 -10.23 53.17
N GLU A 4 10.30 -8.90 53.05
CA GLU A 4 9.54 -8.05 52.09
C GLU A 4 9.25 -6.64 52.62
N THR A 5 10.26 -5.88 53.06
CA THR A 5 10.01 -4.45 53.34
C THR A 5 11.25 -3.57 53.23
N LEU A 6 11.81 -3.49 52.03
CA LEU A 6 12.75 -2.46 51.59
C LEU A 6 12.45 -2.25 50.09
N GLN A 7 11.34 -1.64 49.65
CA GLN A 7 10.87 -0.27 49.91
C GLN A 7 12.02 0.72 50.12
N THR A 8 12.81 0.95 49.08
CA THR A 8 13.72 2.08 48.99
C THR A 8 13.83 2.51 47.52
N LEU A 9 13.15 3.62 47.21
CA LEU A 9 13.44 4.62 46.16
C LEU A 9 13.08 4.24 44.70
N GLY A 10 12.26 4.97 43.95
CA GLY A 10 11.52 6.23 44.17
C GLY A 10 10.22 6.20 43.34
N ILE A 11 9.06 6.66 43.84
CA ILE A 11 8.62 8.07 43.88
C ILE A 11 8.88 8.71 42.49
N ILE A 12 7.91 9.00 41.61
CA ILE A 12 6.63 9.69 41.82
C ILE A 12 5.59 9.20 40.80
N LEU A 13 4.44 8.74 41.30
CA LEU A 13 3.18 8.68 40.58
C LEU A 13 2.49 10.05 40.76
N LEU A 14 2.24 10.80 39.69
CA LEU A 14 1.19 11.82 39.70
C LEU A 14 0.31 11.68 38.45
N LEU A 15 -0.90 11.22 38.76
CA LEU A 15 -2.09 11.13 37.93
C LEU A 15 -2.37 12.40 37.12
N ASN A 16 -2.73 12.22 35.86
CA ASN A 16 -3.94 12.84 35.32
C ASN A 16 -4.65 11.81 34.44
N ALA A 17 -5.47 10.98 35.09
CA ALA A 17 -6.50 10.22 34.42
C ALA A 17 -7.76 11.10 34.30
N VAL A 18 -8.53 10.85 33.24
CA VAL A 18 -9.94 11.23 33.03
C VAL A 18 -10.17 12.53 32.22
N ALA A 19 -10.05 12.37 30.90
CA ALA A 19 -11.16 12.73 30.01
C ALA A 19 -11.33 11.62 28.95
N TRP A 20 -11.92 10.51 29.40
CA TRP A 20 -12.65 9.49 28.61
C TRP A 20 -11.88 8.60 27.61
N GLY A 21 -11.71 7.33 28.02
CA GLY A 21 -11.66 6.19 27.10
C GLY A 21 -10.30 5.50 27.03
N GLY A 22 -9.98 4.70 28.04
CA GLY A 22 -8.71 3.97 28.09
C GLY A 22 -8.55 2.87 27.05
N TYR A 23 -7.31 2.45 26.85
CA TYR A 23 -6.95 1.03 26.74
C TYR A 23 -5.52 0.87 27.27
N VAL A 24 -5.36 -0.08 28.19
CA VAL A 24 -4.08 -0.60 28.65
C VAL A 24 -3.51 -1.45 27.50
N ALA A 25 -2.35 -1.10 26.96
CA ALA A 25 -1.62 -1.99 26.07
C ALA A 25 -0.66 -2.84 26.90
N LEU A 26 -1.00 -4.12 26.96
CA LEU A 26 -0.26 -5.21 27.57
C LEU A 26 1.02 -5.51 26.77
N GLN A 27 2.06 -5.90 27.50
CA GLN A 27 3.21 -6.75 27.12
C GLN A 27 3.92 -6.44 25.79
N GLU A 28 5.22 -6.12 25.92
CA GLU A 28 6.19 -6.05 24.83
C GLU A 28 6.21 -7.35 24.01
N GLU A 29 5.62 -7.31 22.81
CA GLU A 29 5.86 -8.31 21.76
C GLU A 29 7.26 -8.06 21.15
N PRO A 30 8.08 -9.10 20.91
CA PRO A 30 9.44 -8.92 20.42
C PRO A 30 9.47 -8.36 18.98
N ASP A 31 10.06 -7.18 18.87
CA ASP A 31 10.20 -6.39 17.66
C ASP A 31 11.33 -6.93 16.76
N ILE A 32 11.05 -7.79 15.77
CA ILE A 32 12.07 -8.12 14.75
C ILE A 32 11.49 -8.59 13.40
N ILE A 33 11.31 -7.65 12.46
CA ILE A 33 11.99 -7.59 11.15
C ILE A 33 12.10 -6.11 10.75
N TYR A 34 13.31 -5.55 10.71
CA TYR A 34 13.55 -4.22 10.12
C TYR A 34 13.36 -4.28 8.59
N ARG A 35 12.11 -4.32 8.11
CA ARG A 35 11.83 -3.71 6.81
C ARG A 35 12.00 -2.22 7.06
N TYR A 36 12.91 -1.57 6.34
CA TYR A 36 12.91 -0.11 6.21
C TYR A 36 11.58 0.27 5.56
N ARG A 37 10.55 0.41 6.39
CA ARG A 37 9.24 0.89 6.00
C ARG A 37 9.29 2.36 6.35
N GLU A 38 9.27 3.22 5.34
CA GLU A 38 8.98 4.62 5.58
C GLU A 38 7.70 4.71 6.42
N THR A 39 7.70 5.58 7.42
CA THR A 39 6.52 5.79 8.26
C THR A 39 5.35 6.12 7.32
N PRO A 40 4.27 5.31 7.32
CA PRO A 40 3.16 5.57 6.42
C PRO A 40 2.63 6.98 6.62
N ALA A 41 2.55 7.75 5.53
CA ALA A 41 1.86 9.03 5.56
C ALA A 41 0.38 8.80 5.92
N ALA A 42 -0.24 9.72 6.66
CA ALA A 42 -1.66 9.63 7.00
C ALA A 42 -2.58 9.75 5.78
N SER A 43 -2.09 10.44 4.74
CA SER A 43 -2.72 10.57 3.43
C SER A 43 -1.66 10.76 2.35
N ALA A 44 -2.03 10.48 1.11
CA ALA A 44 -1.22 10.80 -0.06
C ALA A 44 -2.12 11.22 -1.23
N ASN A 45 -1.74 12.29 -1.93
CA ASN A 45 -2.32 12.73 -3.21
C ASN A 45 -1.35 12.37 -4.34
N VAL A 46 -1.73 11.41 -5.16
CA VAL A 46 -0.82 10.75 -6.11
C VAL A 46 -1.35 10.75 -7.53
N THR A 47 -0.49 10.34 -8.46
CA THR A 47 -0.88 9.98 -9.82
C THR A 47 -0.82 8.47 -10.00
N VAL A 48 -1.89 7.86 -10.51
CA VAL A 48 -1.90 6.45 -10.91
C VAL A 48 -1.92 6.39 -12.43
N SER A 49 -1.00 5.65 -13.03
CA SER A 49 -0.90 5.48 -14.49
C SER A 49 -0.95 4.01 -14.86
N LEU A 50 -1.57 3.72 -15.99
CA LEU A 50 -1.63 2.41 -16.62
C LEU A 50 -0.94 2.53 -17.98
N ASP A 51 0.03 1.67 -18.25
CA ASP A 51 0.65 1.48 -19.56
C ASP A 51 0.27 0.09 -20.04
N PHE A 52 -0.71 0.03 -20.93
CA PHE A 52 -1.20 -1.22 -21.52
C PHE A 52 -0.26 -1.74 -22.61
N GLY A 53 0.68 -0.92 -23.10
CA GLY A 53 1.51 -1.24 -24.24
C GLY A 53 0.66 -1.63 -25.46
N ASP A 54 0.89 -2.84 -25.97
CA ASP A 54 0.17 -3.44 -27.09
C ASP A 54 -1.18 -4.07 -26.70
N ALA A 55 -1.49 -4.19 -25.41
CA ALA A 55 -2.67 -4.89 -24.91
C ALA A 55 -3.93 -4.00 -24.76
N GLY A 56 -3.85 -2.72 -25.11
CA GLY A 56 -4.96 -1.77 -24.97
C GLY A 56 -6.25 -2.18 -25.68
N ALA A 57 -6.15 -2.95 -26.77
CA ALA A 57 -7.33 -3.47 -27.49
C ALA A 57 -8.17 -4.46 -26.65
N ASN A 58 -7.57 -5.08 -25.62
CA ASN A 58 -8.23 -6.01 -24.70
C ASN A 58 -8.78 -5.31 -23.44
N ALA A 59 -8.53 -4.01 -23.30
CA ALA A 59 -9.04 -3.22 -22.18
C ALA A 59 -10.58 -3.06 -22.29
N THR A 60 -11.26 -2.93 -21.16
CA THR A 60 -12.73 -2.84 -21.08
C THR A 60 -13.21 -1.40 -21.10
N THR A 61 -12.57 -0.53 -20.31
CA THR A 61 -12.93 0.88 -20.16
C THR A 61 -12.11 1.75 -21.12
N PHE A 62 -10.80 1.51 -21.17
CA PHE A 62 -9.84 2.29 -21.97
C PHE A 62 -9.45 1.55 -23.25
N VAL A 63 -10.45 1.10 -24.00
CA VAL A 63 -10.28 0.33 -25.24
C VAL A 63 -9.34 1.08 -26.20
N ASN A 64 -8.33 0.36 -26.71
CA ASN A 64 -7.27 0.85 -27.61
C ASN A 64 -6.33 1.92 -27.00
N ALA A 65 -6.39 2.20 -25.71
CA ALA A 65 -5.43 3.10 -25.08
C ALA A 65 -4.07 2.40 -24.93
N THR A 66 -2.99 3.07 -25.32
CA THR A 66 -1.64 2.63 -24.97
C THR A 66 -1.33 2.96 -23.50
N SER A 67 -1.74 4.13 -23.03
CA SER A 67 -1.56 4.53 -21.64
C SER A 67 -2.64 5.51 -21.20
N VAL A 68 -2.96 5.51 -19.91
CA VAL A 68 -3.85 6.47 -19.25
C VAL A 68 -3.27 6.86 -17.89
N SER A 69 -3.50 8.11 -17.46
CA SER A 69 -3.02 8.63 -16.17
C SER A 69 -4.11 9.38 -15.44
N PHE A 70 -4.21 9.15 -14.13
CA PHE A 70 -5.18 9.73 -13.23
C PHE A 70 -4.42 10.50 -12.13
N ALA A 71 -4.39 11.81 -12.25
CA ALA A 71 -3.83 12.69 -11.22
C ALA A 71 -4.90 13.00 -10.16
N GLY A 72 -4.47 13.45 -8.98
CA GLY A 72 -5.40 13.88 -7.92
C GLY A 72 -6.03 12.71 -7.16
N ILE A 73 -5.42 11.52 -7.18
CA ILE A 73 -5.93 10.37 -6.45
C ILE A 73 -5.53 10.51 -4.99
N VAL A 74 -6.51 10.80 -4.14
CA VAL A 74 -6.30 10.98 -2.70
C VAL A 74 -6.66 9.70 -1.96
N VAL A 75 -5.72 9.19 -1.16
CA VAL A 75 -5.92 8.09 -0.23
C VAL A 75 -5.62 8.51 1.19
N THR A 76 -6.33 7.96 2.16
CA THR A 76 -6.20 8.25 3.59
C THR A 76 -6.16 6.95 4.39
N ASN A 77 -5.43 6.94 5.52
CA ASN A 77 -5.18 5.80 6.41
C ASN A 77 -4.39 4.62 5.80
N ASP A 78 -4.59 4.34 4.52
CA ASP A 78 -3.81 3.37 3.73
C ASP A 78 -3.28 4.08 2.49
N THR A 79 -2.00 4.45 2.54
CA THR A 79 -1.29 5.10 1.43
C THR A 79 -0.58 4.09 0.55
N SER A 80 -0.94 2.81 0.61
CA SER A 80 -0.33 1.81 -0.26
C SER A 80 -0.64 2.07 -1.75
N ALA A 81 0.29 1.68 -2.63
CA ALA A 81 0.05 1.71 -4.07
C ALA A 81 -1.18 0.89 -4.48
N TYR A 82 -1.49 -0.18 -3.75
CA TYR A 82 -2.73 -0.92 -3.91
C TYR A 82 -3.96 -0.03 -3.63
N ALA A 83 -4.01 0.62 -2.47
CA ALA A 83 -5.12 1.51 -2.11
C ALA A 83 -5.31 2.64 -3.12
N ALA A 84 -4.21 3.26 -3.56
CA ALA A 84 -4.24 4.29 -4.62
C ALA A 84 -4.79 3.74 -5.94
N THR A 85 -4.37 2.54 -6.35
CA THR A 85 -4.86 1.89 -7.57
C THR A 85 -6.36 1.60 -7.48
N ILE A 86 -6.85 1.11 -6.34
CA ILE A 86 -8.28 0.87 -6.13
C ILE A 86 -9.08 2.18 -6.07
N ALA A 87 -8.53 3.25 -5.50
CA ALA A 87 -9.15 4.57 -5.52
C ALA A 87 -9.27 5.10 -6.96
N ALA A 88 -8.21 4.97 -7.77
CA ALA A 88 -8.23 5.33 -9.19
C ALA A 88 -9.25 4.49 -9.97
N ALA A 89 -9.31 3.18 -9.72
CA ALA A 89 -10.26 2.26 -10.33
C ALA A 89 -11.71 2.69 -10.09
N ARG A 90 -12.06 2.99 -8.83
CA ARG A 90 -13.40 3.46 -8.44
C ARG A 90 -13.75 4.81 -9.06
N ALA A 91 -12.80 5.74 -9.08
CA ALA A 91 -13.03 7.08 -9.61
C ALA A 91 -13.19 7.10 -11.14
N ASN A 92 -12.53 6.19 -11.85
CA ASN A 92 -12.44 6.21 -13.31
C ASN A 92 -13.14 5.03 -14.00
N GLY A 93 -13.79 4.14 -13.24
CA GLY A 93 -14.70 3.13 -13.79
C GLY A 93 -14.04 1.85 -14.34
N PHE A 94 -12.78 1.57 -14.02
CA PHE A 94 -12.10 0.33 -14.42
C PHE A 94 -12.03 -0.70 -13.29
N ALA A 95 -11.89 -1.97 -13.64
CA ALA A 95 -11.77 -3.06 -12.67
C ALA A 95 -10.31 -3.45 -12.41
N VAL A 96 -10.03 -3.93 -11.20
CA VAL A 96 -8.71 -4.47 -10.82
C VAL A 96 -8.92 -5.89 -10.28
N GLY A 97 -8.35 -6.89 -10.94
CA GLY A 97 -8.32 -8.28 -10.50
C GLY A 97 -7.15 -8.52 -9.57
N VAL A 98 -7.45 -9.08 -8.39
CA VAL A 98 -6.51 -9.20 -7.27
C VAL A 98 -6.66 -10.58 -6.64
N THR A 99 -5.53 -11.21 -6.33
CA THR A 99 -5.46 -12.36 -5.43
C THR A 99 -4.70 -11.98 -4.17
N TRP A 100 -5.24 -12.34 -3.00
CA TRP A 100 -4.60 -12.05 -1.72
C TRP A 100 -3.73 -13.21 -1.27
N TYR A 101 -2.47 -12.90 -0.96
CA TYR A 101 -1.53 -13.82 -0.34
C TYR A 101 -1.14 -13.31 1.05
N SER A 102 -0.48 -14.17 1.84
CA SER A 102 0.04 -13.80 3.17
C SER A 102 1.05 -12.64 3.12
N PHE A 103 1.70 -12.43 1.97
CA PHE A 103 2.65 -11.34 1.74
C PHE A 103 2.04 -10.12 1.02
N GLY A 104 0.73 -10.09 0.79
CA GLY A 104 0.01 -8.94 0.25
C GLY A 104 -0.79 -9.21 -1.02
N PRO A 105 -1.40 -8.16 -1.61
CA PRO A 105 -2.22 -8.26 -2.81
C PRO A 105 -1.36 -8.43 -4.06
N TYR A 106 -1.68 -9.43 -4.86
CA TYR A 106 -1.17 -9.61 -6.22
C TYR A 106 -2.21 -9.10 -7.22
N VAL A 107 -1.90 -7.97 -7.87
CA VAL A 107 -2.71 -7.42 -8.96
C VAL A 107 -2.35 -8.14 -10.24
N HIS A 108 -3.31 -8.88 -10.80
CA HIS A 108 -3.09 -9.72 -11.98
C HIS A 108 -3.92 -9.28 -13.20
N THR A 109 -4.89 -8.39 -13.02
CA THR A 109 -5.72 -7.90 -14.12
C THR A 109 -6.03 -6.43 -13.89
N ILE A 110 -5.89 -5.60 -14.90
CA ILE A 110 -6.31 -4.19 -14.85
C ILE A 110 -7.12 -3.89 -16.10
N ASP A 111 -8.31 -3.35 -15.88
CA ASP A 111 -9.28 -3.00 -16.93
C ASP A 111 -9.57 -4.14 -17.91
N GLY A 112 -9.65 -5.38 -17.42
CA GLY A 112 -9.90 -6.57 -18.24
C GLY A 112 -8.66 -7.19 -18.90
N VAL A 113 -7.51 -6.48 -18.91
CA VAL A 113 -6.25 -7.03 -19.42
C VAL A 113 -5.58 -7.87 -18.34
N ALA A 114 -5.55 -9.19 -18.55
CA ALA A 114 -4.93 -10.14 -17.63
C ALA A 114 -3.42 -10.30 -17.88
N GLY A 115 -2.66 -10.43 -16.80
CA GLY A 115 -1.31 -10.97 -16.83
C GLY A 115 -1.36 -12.48 -16.98
N ASP A 116 -1.12 -12.97 -18.18
CA ASP A 116 -1.01 -14.38 -18.52
C ASP A 116 0.00 -14.60 -19.66
N SER A 117 0.23 -15.86 -20.02
CA SER A 117 1.00 -16.22 -21.24
C SER A 117 2.38 -15.56 -21.34
N GLY A 118 3.08 -15.44 -20.21
CA GLY A 118 4.39 -14.79 -20.16
C GLY A 118 4.33 -13.27 -19.97
N ARG A 119 3.17 -12.69 -19.65
CA ARG A 119 2.99 -11.25 -19.41
C ARG A 119 2.44 -10.98 -18.02
N TYR A 120 2.75 -9.81 -17.48
CA TYR A 120 2.26 -9.40 -16.16
C TYR A 120 2.17 -7.88 -16.04
N TRP A 121 1.50 -7.43 -14.98
CA TRP A 121 1.45 -6.03 -14.59
C TRP A 121 2.61 -5.72 -13.64
N GLU A 122 3.63 -5.07 -14.18
CA GLU A 122 4.78 -4.55 -13.46
C GLU A 122 4.43 -3.29 -12.67
N LEU A 123 4.85 -3.20 -11.41
CA LEU A 123 4.64 -2.04 -10.56
C LEU A 123 5.89 -1.16 -10.55
N ASN A 124 5.75 0.09 -10.99
CA ASN A 124 6.79 1.10 -10.97
C ASN A 124 6.39 2.27 -10.06
N HIS A 125 7.37 2.80 -9.33
CA HIS A 125 7.25 3.97 -8.46
C HIS A 125 8.21 5.04 -8.94
N ASN A 126 7.70 6.25 -9.22
CA ASN A 126 8.49 7.41 -9.63
C ASN A 126 9.50 7.11 -10.76
N GLY A 127 9.06 6.32 -11.75
CA GLY A 127 9.83 5.98 -12.95
C GLY A 127 10.78 4.79 -12.82
N ALA A 128 10.86 4.16 -11.64
CA ALA A 128 11.70 2.97 -11.40
C ALA A 128 10.86 1.75 -10.99
N TYR A 129 11.38 0.56 -11.22
CA TYR A 129 10.77 -0.69 -10.76
C TYR A 129 10.63 -0.70 -9.23
N SER A 130 9.44 -1.08 -8.74
CA SER A 130 9.20 -1.18 -7.30
C SER A 130 9.82 -2.45 -6.71
N MET A 131 10.68 -2.29 -5.71
CA MET A 131 11.30 -3.41 -4.99
C MET A 131 10.36 -4.11 -3.99
N VAL A 132 9.14 -3.58 -3.80
CA VAL A 132 8.12 -4.16 -2.92
C VAL A 132 6.77 -4.22 -3.64
N GLY A 133 5.91 -5.14 -3.20
CA GLY A 133 4.57 -5.28 -3.76
C GLY A 133 3.64 -4.09 -3.44
N ALA A 134 2.54 -3.99 -4.18
CA ALA A 134 1.61 -2.86 -4.11
C ALA A 134 1.02 -2.61 -2.72
N GLY A 135 0.85 -3.65 -1.89
CA GLY A 135 0.37 -3.48 -0.51
C GLY A 135 1.44 -2.97 0.47
N ASN A 136 2.72 -3.04 0.12
CA ASN A 136 3.82 -2.58 0.97
C ASN A 136 4.39 -1.24 0.52
N LEU A 137 4.33 -0.91 -0.77
CA LEU A 137 4.77 0.39 -1.30
C LEU A 137 3.91 1.51 -0.72
N GLN A 138 4.42 2.24 0.28
CA GLN A 138 3.74 3.40 0.87
C GLN A 138 4.04 4.65 0.06
N LEU A 139 3.01 5.43 -0.24
CA LEU A 139 3.12 6.61 -1.09
C LEU A 139 3.12 7.90 -0.27
N GLN A 140 3.71 8.94 -0.88
CA GLN A 140 3.68 10.31 -0.41
C GLN A 140 3.00 11.22 -1.44
N ASP A 141 2.69 12.45 -1.04
CA ASP A 141 2.13 13.45 -1.96
C ASP A 141 3.04 13.67 -3.17
N GLY A 142 2.45 13.68 -4.37
CA GLY A 142 3.13 13.87 -5.64
C GLY A 142 3.72 12.60 -6.26
N ASP A 143 3.68 11.47 -5.56
CA ASP A 143 4.18 10.20 -6.11
C ASP A 143 3.40 9.74 -7.35
N VAL A 144 4.10 8.98 -8.19
CA VAL A 144 3.55 8.33 -9.37
C VAL A 144 3.65 6.82 -9.20
N VAL A 145 2.49 6.16 -9.21
CA VAL A 145 2.36 4.72 -9.35
C VAL A 145 2.06 4.41 -10.81
N MET A 146 2.90 3.61 -11.45
CA MET A 146 2.69 3.13 -12.81
C MET A 146 2.54 1.61 -12.80
N TRP A 147 1.46 1.14 -13.40
CA TRP A 147 1.30 -0.26 -13.77
C TRP A 147 1.64 -0.42 -15.24
N LYS A 148 2.68 -1.19 -15.54
CA LYS A 148 3.13 -1.43 -16.92
C LYS A 148 2.88 -2.87 -17.32
N TYR A 149 2.18 -3.08 -18.43
CA TYR A 149 1.97 -4.41 -18.99
C TYR A 149 3.22 -4.82 -19.77
N VAL A 150 3.93 -5.84 -19.27
CA VAL A 150 5.23 -6.25 -19.82
C VAL A 150 5.24 -7.74 -20.13
N VAL A 151 6.10 -8.12 -21.08
CA VAL A 151 6.52 -9.51 -21.28
C VAL A 151 7.59 -9.82 -20.24
N ALA A 152 7.54 -11.02 -19.69
CA ALA A 152 8.51 -11.46 -18.73
C ALA A 152 9.74 -12.05 -19.43
N ASP A 153 10.89 -11.54 -19.01
CA ASP A 153 12.20 -11.89 -19.56
C ASP A 153 12.89 -12.85 -18.58
N TRP A 154 12.56 -14.15 -18.65
CA TRP A 154 13.21 -15.22 -17.87
C TRP A 154 14.05 -16.17 -18.72
#